data_AF-A0A8H6JLB2-F1
#
_entry.id   AF-A0A8H6JLB2-F1
#
_cell.length_a   1.000
_cell.length_b   1.000
_cell.length_c   1.000
_cell.angle_alpha   90.00
_cell.angle_beta   90.00
_cell.angle_gamma   90.00
#
_symmetry.space_group_name_H-M   'P 1'
#
loop_
_entity.id
_entity.type
_entity.pdbx_description
1 polymer ?
#
loop_
_entity_poly.entity_id
_entity_poly.type
_entity_poly.pdbx_seq_one_letter_code
_entity_poly.pdbx_strand_id
1 'polypeptide(L)'
;MSTYRSDSSSTVTDSRSYGTSRQRAKRETKAMRAMIKQDMRLSREKYSETSKKKAKRPTEARNMTFVAVCSRQSVSSLSEEWRNLGRKWYQLLRIIVTADVGLQSILNDLEDDEYCHELVLVVSGNLSRIEFHVPSNISILIVLRCSLYHRDEGRLFVDGHSTFRETELQDWAAMDHKKRSMFFEPDTVVTVDPRSKAWQQSTESLRRNLNPHEKENIRCRVDEMKATRMEGGNWWDKWSGSLAAILGILAGGSKLVAQASAAVGGTLVEFNCGLFSLKVAKASAGISGIATAAGPVVLIGVGVAAAIYFIPWEGLFEWLGKIVSWLPGGFATIWEMFKSWLVNRRSDEPKHFESTRMSF
;
A
#
# COMPACT_ATOMS: atom_id res chain seq x y z
N MET A 1 -12.15 -60.69 29.68
CA MET A 1 -10.91 -60.64 28.88
C MET A 1 -11.25 -59.98 27.56
N SER A 2 -10.94 -58.70 27.41
CA SER A 2 -11.14 -57.92 26.18
C SER A 2 -9.78 -57.38 25.77
N THR A 3 -9.26 -57.86 24.64
CA THR A 3 -7.95 -57.47 24.10
C THR A 3 -8.08 -56.14 23.36
N TYR A 4 -7.55 -55.09 23.97
CA TYR A 4 -7.36 -53.78 23.34
C TYR A 4 -6.27 -53.91 22.26
N ARG A 5 -6.66 -53.71 21.00
CA ARG A 5 -5.76 -53.69 19.84
C ARG A 5 -5.28 -52.25 19.64
N SER A 6 -4.03 -51.98 19.98
CA SER A 6 -3.39 -50.69 19.74
C SER A 6 -2.93 -50.61 18.29
N ASP A 7 -3.69 -49.91 17.46
CA ASP A 7 -3.27 -49.58 16.09
C ASP A 7 -2.28 -48.41 16.13
N SER A 8 -1.00 -48.75 16.06
CA SER A 8 0.09 -47.81 15.83
C SER A 8 0.06 -47.34 14.36
N SER A 9 -0.74 -46.32 14.09
CA SER A 9 -0.70 -45.58 12.82
C SER A 9 0.60 -44.77 12.77
N SER A 10 1.60 -45.29 12.06
CA SER A 10 2.84 -44.58 11.78
C SER A 10 2.54 -43.43 10.82
N THR A 11 2.49 -42.21 11.36
CA THR A 11 2.39 -40.97 10.58
C THR A 11 3.66 -40.83 9.74
N VAL A 12 3.59 -41.20 8.46
CA VAL A 12 4.61 -40.88 7.47
C VAL A 12 4.56 -39.37 7.26
N THR A 13 5.33 -38.62 8.05
CA THR A 13 5.55 -37.19 7.84
C THR A 13 6.28 -37.00 6.51
N ASP A 14 5.53 -36.44 5.56
CA ASP A 14 5.89 -36.22 4.18
C ASP A 14 7.14 -35.32 4.06
N SER A 15 8.29 -35.94 3.75
CA SER A 15 9.61 -35.29 3.66
C SER A 15 9.70 -34.23 2.54
N ARG A 16 8.69 -34.15 1.65
CA ARG A 16 8.57 -33.11 0.61
C ARG A 16 8.31 -31.71 1.17
N SER A 17 7.68 -31.59 2.34
CA SER A 17 7.33 -30.28 2.92
C SER A 17 8.57 -29.48 3.41
N TYR A 18 9.61 -30.17 3.88
CA TYR A 18 10.82 -29.51 4.40
C TYR A 18 11.68 -28.86 3.31
N GLY A 19 11.68 -29.42 2.09
CA GLY A 19 12.48 -28.89 0.98
C GLY A 19 11.98 -27.53 0.47
N THR A 20 10.67 -27.32 0.46
CA THR A 20 10.04 -26.09 -0.06
C THR A 20 10.23 -24.90 0.90
N SER A 21 10.13 -25.12 2.21
CA SER A 21 10.37 -24.11 3.25
C SER A 21 11.79 -23.54 3.18
N ARG A 22 12.82 -24.40 3.14
CA ARG A 22 14.22 -23.96 3.08
C ARG A 22 14.52 -23.18 1.79
N GLN A 23 13.96 -23.60 0.67
CA GLN A 23 14.13 -22.90 -0.60
C GLN A 23 13.43 -21.53 -0.59
N ARG A 24 12.24 -21.44 0.02
CA ARG A 24 11.52 -20.19 0.19
C ARG A 24 12.31 -19.20 1.06
N ALA A 25 12.83 -19.65 2.19
CA ALA A 25 13.66 -18.83 3.07
C ALA A 25 14.90 -18.29 2.34
N LYS A 26 15.63 -19.13 1.59
CA LYS A 26 16.76 -18.68 0.77
C LYS A 26 16.39 -17.61 -0.27
N ARG A 27 15.24 -17.76 -0.92
CA ARG A 27 14.75 -16.76 -1.91
C ARG A 27 14.41 -15.44 -1.22
N GLU A 28 13.72 -15.50 -0.09
CA GLU A 28 13.40 -14.35 0.76
C GLU A 28 14.68 -13.61 1.18
N THR A 29 15.62 -14.30 1.79
CA THR A 29 16.92 -13.76 2.20
C THR A 29 17.64 -13.06 1.05
N LYS A 30 17.70 -13.71 -0.13
CA LYS A 30 18.36 -13.15 -1.32
C LYS A 30 17.69 -11.85 -1.80
N ALA A 31 16.36 -11.80 -1.82
CA ALA A 31 15.64 -10.62 -2.27
C ALA A 31 15.77 -9.45 -1.29
N MET A 32 15.58 -9.70 0.01
CA MET A 32 15.75 -8.69 1.05
C MET A 32 17.17 -8.09 1.02
N ARG A 33 18.17 -8.95 0.85
CA ARG A 33 19.55 -8.52 0.68
C ARG A 33 19.76 -7.65 -0.54
N ALA A 34 19.17 -8.01 -1.68
CA ALA A 34 19.27 -7.23 -2.90
C ALA A 34 18.65 -5.83 -2.73
N MET A 35 17.47 -5.75 -2.13
CA MET A 35 16.77 -4.49 -1.86
C MET A 35 17.55 -3.60 -0.91
N ILE A 36 17.99 -4.15 0.25
CA ILE A 36 18.80 -3.39 1.22
C ILE A 36 20.08 -2.87 0.56
N LYS A 37 20.78 -3.68 -0.22
CA LYS A 37 21.99 -3.23 -0.93
C LYS A 37 21.72 -2.12 -1.93
N GLN A 38 20.62 -2.20 -2.67
CA GLN A 38 20.23 -1.19 -3.64
C GLN A 38 19.89 0.12 -2.94
N ASP A 39 19.07 0.08 -1.90
CA ASP A 39 18.67 1.27 -1.15
C ASP A 39 19.88 1.92 -0.47
N MET A 40 20.73 1.12 0.20
CA MET A 40 21.99 1.61 0.76
C MET A 40 22.90 2.30 -0.26
N ARG A 41 22.93 1.81 -1.50
CA ARG A 41 23.69 2.45 -2.58
C ARG A 41 23.10 3.80 -2.94
N LEU A 42 21.78 3.90 -3.08
CA LEU A 42 21.07 5.14 -3.41
C LEU A 42 21.22 6.18 -2.29
N SER A 43 21.05 5.78 -1.03
CA SER A 43 21.27 6.66 0.13
C SER A 43 22.70 7.18 0.13
N ARG A 44 23.70 6.33 -0.17
CA ARG A 44 25.09 6.76 -0.29
C ARG A 44 25.30 7.79 -1.39
N GLU A 45 24.76 7.57 -2.57
CA GLU A 45 24.88 8.50 -3.69
C GLU A 45 24.31 9.87 -3.28
N LYS A 46 23.12 9.89 -2.67
CA LYS A 46 22.48 11.09 -2.10
C LYS A 46 23.36 11.78 -1.06
N TYR A 47 23.87 11.05 -0.06
CA TYR A 47 24.74 11.59 0.98
C TYR A 47 26.08 12.10 0.42
N SER A 48 26.61 11.46 -0.64
CA SER A 48 27.84 11.92 -1.29
C SER A 48 27.65 13.24 -2.02
N GLU A 49 26.47 13.48 -2.59
CA GLU A 49 26.16 14.74 -3.28
C GLU A 49 25.88 15.88 -2.31
N THR A 50 25.15 15.63 -1.21
CA THR A 50 24.90 16.64 -0.18
C THR A 50 26.15 16.98 0.61
N SER A 51 26.99 15.99 0.94
CA SER A 51 28.27 16.23 1.64
C SER A 51 29.29 17.00 0.79
N LYS A 52 29.34 16.77 -0.52
CA LYS A 52 30.16 17.61 -1.45
C LYS A 52 29.73 19.08 -1.43
N LYS A 53 28.44 19.36 -1.19
CA LYS A 53 27.90 20.73 -1.11
C LYS A 53 28.06 21.37 0.28
N LYS A 54 28.27 20.59 1.34
CA LYS A 54 28.43 21.08 2.71
C LYS A 54 29.72 20.49 3.32
N ALA A 55 30.84 21.20 3.17
CA ALA A 55 32.18 20.78 3.60
C ALA A 55 32.40 20.71 5.14
N LYS A 56 31.38 20.41 5.95
CA LYS A 56 31.50 20.18 7.39
C LYS A 56 30.92 18.81 7.76
N ARG A 57 31.84 17.86 8.05
CA ARG A 57 31.73 16.52 8.66
C ARG A 57 30.51 15.64 8.30
N PRO A 58 30.73 14.38 7.84
CA PRO A 58 29.66 13.41 7.56
C PRO A 58 29.13 12.79 8.86
N THR A 59 28.37 13.55 9.64
CA THR A 59 27.70 13.03 10.85
C THR A 59 26.37 12.34 10.51
N GLU A 60 25.79 12.63 9.35
CA GLU A 60 24.40 12.25 9.00
C GLU A 60 24.20 10.75 8.71
N ALA A 61 25.22 10.01 8.25
CA ALA A 61 25.05 8.60 7.90
C ALA A 61 24.85 7.65 9.10
N ARG A 62 25.20 8.09 10.33
CA ARG A 62 25.02 7.30 11.55
C ARG A 62 23.58 7.28 12.05
N ASN A 63 22.71 8.08 11.46
CA ASN A 63 21.37 8.29 11.99
C ASN A 63 20.31 7.34 11.43
N MET A 64 20.73 6.39 10.58
CA MET A 64 19.85 5.53 9.81
C MET A 64 19.97 4.07 10.26
N THR A 65 18.86 3.51 10.73
CA THR A 65 18.74 2.12 11.14
C THR A 65 17.83 1.37 10.18
N PHE A 66 18.30 0.24 9.67
CA PHE A 66 17.52 -0.70 8.88
C PHE A 66 17.02 -1.83 9.77
N VAL A 67 15.72 -2.08 9.76
CA VAL A 67 15.11 -3.24 10.40
C VAL A 67 14.52 -4.13 9.32
N ALA A 68 15.16 -5.27 9.06
CA ALA A 68 14.71 -6.29 8.13
C ALA A 68 13.70 -7.21 8.82
N VAL A 69 12.42 -7.09 8.46
CA VAL A 69 11.30 -7.87 9.00
C VAL A 69 11.00 -9.02 8.04
N CYS A 70 11.27 -10.25 8.47
CA CYS A 70 11.19 -11.43 7.61
C CYS A 70 10.37 -12.56 8.26
N SER A 71 10.10 -13.62 7.50
CA SER A 71 9.50 -14.82 8.07
C SER A 71 10.41 -15.43 9.14
N ARG A 72 9.82 -16.04 10.18
CA ARG A 72 10.58 -16.68 11.27
C ARG A 72 11.66 -17.66 10.79
N GLN A 73 11.41 -18.33 9.66
CA GLN A 73 12.32 -19.31 9.06
C GLN A 73 13.57 -18.66 8.43
N SER A 74 13.49 -17.37 8.09
CA SER A 74 14.55 -16.63 7.41
C SER A 74 15.43 -15.81 8.35
N VAL A 75 15.01 -15.59 9.60
CA VAL A 75 15.73 -14.74 10.58
C VAL A 75 17.17 -15.19 10.78
N SER A 76 17.39 -16.47 11.10
CA SER A 76 18.73 -17.01 11.38
C SER A 76 19.64 -16.93 10.16
N SER A 77 19.15 -17.37 8.99
CA SER A 77 19.90 -17.34 7.74
C SER A 77 20.26 -15.90 7.33
N LEU A 78 19.31 -14.96 7.43
CA LEU A 78 19.53 -13.57 7.07
C LEU A 78 20.49 -12.90 8.07
N SER A 79 20.35 -13.16 9.37
CA SER A 79 21.26 -12.65 10.41
C SER A 79 22.70 -13.14 10.22
N GLU A 80 22.89 -14.43 9.94
CA GLU A 80 24.21 -15.01 9.69
C GLU A 80 24.85 -14.42 8.42
N GLU A 81 24.06 -14.26 7.35
CA GLU A 81 24.53 -13.68 6.10
C GLU A 81 24.98 -12.22 6.28
N TRP A 82 24.23 -11.42 7.06
CA TRP A 82 24.64 -10.05 7.39
C TRP A 82 25.87 -9.99 8.28
N ARG A 83 26.01 -10.90 9.25
CA ARG A 83 27.20 -11.02 10.08
C ARG A 83 28.45 -11.33 9.24
N ASN A 84 28.32 -12.23 8.26
CA ASN A 84 29.42 -12.62 7.37
C ASN A 84 29.80 -11.52 6.36
N LEU A 85 28.87 -10.62 6.03
CA LEU A 85 29.15 -9.48 5.16
C LEU A 85 29.95 -8.37 5.86
N GLY A 86 29.97 -8.36 7.19
CA GLY A 86 30.51 -7.27 8.00
C GLY A 86 32.00 -7.40 8.31
N ARG A 87 32.87 -6.78 7.50
CA ARG A 87 34.10 -6.14 8.03
C ARG A 87 34.48 -4.78 7.45
N LYS A 88 34.12 -4.43 6.20
CA LYS A 88 34.61 -3.15 5.60
C LYS A 88 33.57 -2.05 5.40
N TRP A 89 32.32 -2.36 5.01
CA TRP A 89 31.39 -1.31 4.54
C TRP A 89 30.09 -1.16 5.36
N TYR A 90 29.72 -2.17 6.13
CA TYR A 90 28.49 -2.17 6.94
C TYR A 90 28.64 -1.55 8.32
N GLN A 91 29.85 -1.13 8.72
CA GLN A 91 30.07 -0.50 10.03
C GLN A 91 29.38 0.85 10.18
N LEU A 92 28.93 1.47 9.07
CA LEU A 92 28.26 2.75 9.08
C LEU A 92 26.73 2.65 9.20
N LEU A 93 26.15 1.47 8.97
CA LEU A 93 24.70 1.28 8.95
C LEU A 93 24.31 0.17 9.92
N ARG A 94 23.39 0.48 10.83
CA ARG A 94 22.85 -0.48 11.78
C ARG A 94 21.77 -1.30 11.07
N ILE A 95 22.05 -2.57 10.80
CA ILE A 95 21.06 -3.52 10.24
C ILE A 95 20.64 -4.48 11.36
N ILE A 96 19.36 -4.51 11.68
CA ILE A 96 18.76 -5.44 12.62
C ILE A 96 17.84 -6.37 11.84
N VAL A 97 17.90 -7.66 12.10
CA VAL A 97 17.04 -8.67 11.47
C VAL A 97 16.08 -9.21 12.52
N THR A 98 14.79 -9.22 12.20
CA THR A 98 13.75 -9.70 13.11
C THR A 98 12.62 -10.39 12.35
N ALA A 99 11.78 -11.12 13.09
CA ALA A 99 10.48 -11.56 12.61
C ALA A 99 9.41 -10.51 12.91
N ASP A 100 8.24 -10.63 12.30
CA ASP A 100 7.05 -9.83 12.61
C ASP A 100 6.76 -9.75 14.12
N VAL A 101 6.76 -10.89 14.80
CA VAL A 101 6.51 -10.96 16.26
C VAL A 101 7.60 -10.35 17.13
N GLY A 102 8.80 -10.17 16.59
CA GLY A 102 9.91 -9.52 17.28
C GLY A 102 10.05 -8.04 16.93
N LEU A 103 9.25 -7.52 15.98
CA LEU A 103 9.39 -6.16 15.48
C LEU A 103 9.23 -5.12 16.60
N GLN A 104 8.18 -5.23 17.41
CA GLN A 104 7.93 -4.24 18.46
C GLN A 104 9.03 -4.22 19.52
N SER A 105 9.59 -5.39 19.90
CA SER A 105 10.70 -5.44 20.85
C SER A 105 11.92 -4.67 20.32
N ILE A 106 12.25 -4.86 19.04
CA ILE A 106 13.37 -4.13 18.41
C ILE A 106 13.09 -2.63 18.36
N LEU A 107 11.86 -2.22 18.10
CA LEU A 107 11.50 -0.80 18.09
C LEU A 107 11.61 -0.18 19.49
N ASN A 108 11.19 -0.89 20.53
CA ASN A 108 11.38 -0.44 21.91
C ASN A 108 12.87 -0.29 22.25
N ASP A 109 13.73 -1.21 21.81
CA ASP A 109 15.18 -1.11 22.00
C ASP A 109 15.81 0.09 21.26
N LEU A 110 15.13 0.65 20.26
CA LEU A 110 15.56 1.85 19.53
C LEU A 110 15.08 3.16 20.18
N GLU A 111 14.17 3.10 21.15
CA GLU A 111 13.70 4.29 21.88
C GLU A 111 14.84 4.95 22.66
N ASP A 112 15.69 4.13 23.27
CA ASP A 112 16.87 4.58 24.03
C ASP A 112 18.09 4.92 23.12
N ASP A 113 17.98 4.70 21.80
CA ASP A 113 19.07 5.03 20.87
C ASP A 113 18.98 6.50 20.43
N GLU A 114 19.73 7.36 21.12
CA GLU A 114 19.82 8.80 20.80
C GLU A 114 20.30 9.10 19.38
N TYR A 115 20.96 8.14 18.71
CA TYR A 115 21.48 8.33 17.37
C TYR A 115 20.50 7.89 16.29
N CYS A 116 19.43 7.16 16.61
CA CYS A 116 18.49 6.63 15.62
C CYS A 116 17.39 7.65 15.27
N HIS A 117 17.59 8.46 14.22
CA HIS A 117 16.59 9.44 13.76
C HIS A 117 15.85 9.05 12.48
N GLU A 118 16.40 8.11 11.71
CA GLU A 118 15.82 7.58 10.48
C GLU A 118 15.68 6.06 10.59
N LEU A 119 14.46 5.56 10.41
CA LEU A 119 14.14 4.15 10.45
C LEU A 119 13.68 3.67 9.08
N VAL A 120 14.31 2.62 8.58
CA VAL A 120 13.89 1.92 7.35
C VAL A 120 13.44 0.51 7.69
N LEU A 121 12.14 0.27 7.60
CA LEU A 121 11.55 -1.04 7.72
C LEU A 121 11.58 -1.72 6.36
N VAL A 122 12.38 -2.78 6.24
CA VAL A 122 12.44 -3.62 5.03
C VAL A 122 11.69 -4.90 5.30
N VAL A 123 10.49 -5.02 4.73
CA VAL A 123 9.50 -6.04 5.04
C VAL A 123 9.50 -7.09 3.94
N SER A 124 9.58 -8.35 4.31
CA SER A 124 9.51 -9.45 3.37
C SER A 124 8.19 -9.49 2.59
N GLY A 125 8.25 -9.81 1.29
CA GLY A 125 7.06 -10.09 0.48
C GLY A 125 6.23 -11.29 0.95
N ASN A 126 6.78 -12.14 1.82
CA ASN A 126 6.01 -13.22 2.46
C ASN A 126 5.06 -12.71 3.54
N LEU A 127 5.23 -11.48 4.01
CA LEU A 127 4.35 -10.85 4.99
C LEU A 127 3.28 -10.04 4.26
N SER A 128 2.02 -10.34 4.53
CA SER A 128 0.89 -9.57 4.01
C SER A 128 0.51 -8.44 4.96
N ARG A 129 0.78 -8.56 6.27
CA ARG A 129 0.38 -7.57 7.27
C ARG A 129 1.48 -7.34 8.29
N ILE A 130 1.64 -6.10 8.74
CA ILE A 130 2.48 -5.72 9.88
C ILE A 130 1.77 -4.68 10.75
N GLU A 131 2.17 -4.63 12.02
CA GLU A 131 1.76 -3.65 13.00
C GLU A 131 2.99 -3.22 13.79
N PHE A 132 3.13 -1.94 14.09
CA PHE A 132 4.28 -1.42 14.82
C PHE A 132 3.99 -0.08 15.52
N HIS A 133 4.75 0.20 16.57
CA HIS A 133 4.75 1.50 17.24
C HIS A 133 6.18 2.06 17.21
N VAL A 134 6.40 3.06 16.36
CA VAL A 134 7.69 3.70 16.19
C VAL A 134 7.91 4.75 17.29
N PRO A 135 9.02 4.64 18.05
CA PRO A 135 9.44 5.62 19.04
C PRO A 135 9.48 7.07 18.57
N SER A 136 9.36 8.01 19.51
CA SER A 136 9.23 9.44 19.21
C SER A 136 10.55 10.14 18.82
N ASN A 137 11.71 9.53 19.12
CA ASN A 137 13.06 9.97 18.71
C ASN A 137 13.31 9.80 17.20
N ILE A 138 12.55 8.91 16.55
CA ILE A 138 12.65 8.67 15.10
C ILE A 138 11.82 9.73 14.36
N SER A 139 12.50 10.49 13.50
CA SER A 139 11.94 11.62 12.76
C SER A 139 11.52 11.29 11.33
N ILE A 140 12.11 10.23 10.77
CA ILE A 140 11.86 9.75 9.41
C ILE A 140 11.56 8.25 9.46
N LEU A 141 10.42 7.85 8.89
CA LEU A 141 10.04 6.45 8.72
C LEU A 141 9.95 6.13 7.23
N ILE A 142 10.60 5.05 6.80
CA ILE A 142 10.50 4.51 5.45
C ILE A 142 10.09 3.04 5.55
N VAL A 143 9.04 2.64 4.84
CA VAL A 143 8.59 1.24 4.79
C VAL A 143 8.70 0.73 3.35
N LEU A 144 9.53 -0.29 3.17
CA LEU A 144 9.84 -0.94 1.90
C LEU A 144 9.38 -2.40 1.95
N ARG A 145 8.66 -2.86 0.93
CA ARG A 145 8.24 -4.24 0.75
C ARG A 145 9.14 -4.93 -0.27
N CYS A 146 9.83 -5.97 0.16
CA CYS A 146 10.60 -6.83 -0.73
C CYS A 146 9.68 -7.63 -1.66
N SER A 147 9.48 -7.15 -2.88
CA SER A 147 8.80 -7.92 -3.91
C SER A 147 9.65 -9.14 -4.31
N LEU A 148 9.15 -10.33 -4.00
CA LEU A 148 9.75 -11.59 -4.41
C LEU A 148 9.31 -11.90 -5.84
N TYR A 149 10.01 -11.33 -6.82
CA TYR A 149 9.74 -11.51 -8.26
C TYR A 149 8.39 -10.92 -8.73
N HIS A 150 8.33 -10.55 -10.01
CA HIS A 150 7.22 -9.84 -10.69
C HIS A 150 5.86 -10.57 -10.75
N ARG A 151 5.59 -11.57 -9.91
CA ARG A 151 4.37 -12.38 -9.99
C ARG A 151 3.54 -12.48 -8.72
N ASP A 152 4.07 -12.08 -7.56
CA ASP A 152 3.26 -12.06 -6.34
C ASP A 152 2.66 -10.64 -6.17
N GLU A 153 1.43 -10.46 -6.66
CA GLU A 153 0.60 -9.24 -6.57
C GLU A 153 0.19 -8.87 -5.12
N GLY A 154 0.86 -9.43 -4.12
CA GLY A 154 0.54 -9.20 -2.72
C GLY A 154 0.90 -7.78 -2.30
N ARG A 155 -0.03 -7.11 -1.63
CA ARG A 155 0.19 -5.83 -0.95
C ARG A 155 0.63 -6.04 0.49
N LEU A 156 1.38 -5.08 1.02
CA LEU A 156 1.68 -4.99 2.45
C LEU A 156 0.61 -4.15 3.12
N PHE A 157 -0.15 -4.73 4.03
CA PHE A 157 -1.11 -4.03 4.88
C PHE A 157 -0.43 -3.60 6.18
N VAL A 158 -0.30 -2.31 6.41
CA VAL A 158 0.13 -1.76 7.69
C VAL A 158 -1.11 -1.47 8.51
N ASP A 159 -1.13 -1.92 9.77
CA ASP A 159 -2.25 -1.63 10.65
C ASP A 159 -2.40 -0.12 10.88
N GLY A 160 -3.61 0.41 10.77
CA GLY A 160 -3.91 1.83 11.00
C GLY A 160 -3.61 2.30 12.42
N HIS A 161 -3.68 1.38 13.39
CA HIS A 161 -3.33 1.61 14.79
C HIS A 161 -1.82 1.58 15.04
N SER A 162 -1.01 1.21 14.04
CA SER A 162 0.43 1.43 14.11
C SER A 162 0.69 2.91 14.39
N THR A 163 1.73 3.21 15.16
CA THR A 163 2.04 4.60 15.51
C THR A 163 3.37 5.05 14.94
N PHE A 164 3.43 6.32 14.56
CA PHE A 164 4.66 7.02 14.24
C PHE A 164 4.74 8.30 15.07
N ARG A 165 5.70 8.33 16.01
CA ARG A 165 5.83 9.41 17.01
C ARG A 165 4.52 9.63 17.78
N GLU A 166 4.04 8.55 18.39
CA GLU A 166 2.82 8.53 19.22
C GLU A 166 1.52 8.87 18.48
N THR A 167 1.57 9.09 17.17
CA THR A 167 0.39 9.36 16.34
C THR A 167 0.04 8.10 15.55
N GLU A 168 -1.21 7.65 15.63
CA GLU A 168 -1.69 6.55 14.80
C GLU A 168 -1.54 6.89 13.31
N LEU A 169 -1.17 5.91 12.49
CA LEU A 169 -0.95 6.11 11.05
C LEU A 169 -2.22 6.59 10.34
N GLN A 170 -3.39 6.10 10.77
CA GLN A 170 -4.68 6.53 10.23
C GLN A 170 -4.99 8.02 10.48
N ASP A 171 -4.41 8.60 11.53
CA ASP A 171 -4.58 10.01 11.89
C ASP A 171 -3.50 10.90 11.31
N TRP A 172 -2.40 10.30 10.83
CA TRP A 172 -1.21 11.03 10.43
C TRP A 172 -1.49 12.04 9.32
N ALA A 173 -2.31 11.68 8.31
CA ALA A 173 -2.64 12.56 7.18
C ALA A 173 -3.33 13.89 7.57
N ALA A 174 -3.86 14.01 8.78
CA ALA A 174 -4.51 15.24 9.25
C ALA A 174 -3.55 16.26 9.89
N MET A 175 -2.32 15.85 10.21
CA MET A 175 -1.34 16.63 10.98
C MET A 175 -0.53 17.63 10.13
N ASP A 176 0.05 18.66 10.77
CA ASP A 176 1.08 19.51 10.15
C ASP A 176 2.44 18.80 10.21
N HIS A 177 3.08 18.62 9.05
CA HIS A 177 4.23 17.73 8.86
C HIS A 177 5.59 18.43 8.80
N LYS A 178 5.70 19.71 9.14
CA LYS A 178 6.93 20.54 8.93
C LYS A 178 8.27 19.96 9.42
N LYS A 179 8.28 18.92 10.24
CA LYS A 179 9.50 18.25 10.75
C LYS A 179 9.42 16.72 10.77
N ARG A 180 8.49 16.12 10.02
CA ARG A 180 8.19 14.69 10.07
C ARG A 180 8.04 14.17 8.65
N SER A 181 8.66 13.03 8.36
CA SER A 181 8.53 12.44 7.04
C SER A 181 8.27 10.95 7.16
N MET A 182 7.27 10.50 6.42
CA MET A 182 6.91 9.10 6.34
C MET A 182 6.79 8.74 4.88
N PHE A 183 7.40 7.62 4.50
CA PHE A 183 7.42 7.13 3.13
C PHE A 183 7.00 5.67 3.08
N PHE A 184 6.07 5.37 2.19
CA PHE A 184 5.62 4.02 1.89
C PHE A 184 5.92 3.72 0.43
N GLU A 185 6.43 2.53 0.15
CA GLU A 185 6.55 2.02 -1.22
C GLU A 185 5.13 1.79 -1.84
N PRO A 186 4.95 1.91 -3.18
CA PRO A 186 3.64 1.83 -3.84
C PRO A 186 2.76 0.61 -3.48
N ASP A 187 3.35 -0.52 -3.10
CA ASP A 187 2.61 -1.74 -2.75
C ASP A 187 2.27 -1.84 -1.25
N THR A 188 2.32 -0.72 -0.53
CA THR A 188 2.00 -0.64 0.90
C THR A 188 0.71 0.14 1.14
N VAL A 189 -0.20 -0.47 1.89
CA VAL A 189 -1.54 0.04 2.21
C VAL A 189 -1.64 0.22 3.72
N VAL A 190 -1.92 1.43 4.17
CA VAL A 190 -2.33 1.65 5.57
C VAL A 190 -3.82 1.31 5.68
N THR A 191 -4.14 0.32 6.50
CA THR A 191 -5.53 -0.01 6.83
C THR A 191 -6.10 1.10 7.71
N VAL A 192 -7.33 1.51 7.47
CA VAL A 192 -8.00 2.53 8.29
C VAL A 192 -9.21 1.87 8.91
N ASP A 193 -9.38 2.01 10.23
CA ASP A 193 -10.62 1.58 10.88
C ASP A 193 -11.70 2.64 10.67
N PRO A 194 -12.77 2.38 9.88
CA PRO A 194 -13.87 3.31 9.70
C PRO A 194 -14.69 3.52 10.99
N ARG A 195 -14.45 2.73 12.04
CA ARG A 195 -15.04 2.89 13.36
C ARG A 195 -14.18 3.75 14.29
N SER A 196 -12.98 4.18 13.86
CA SER A 196 -12.12 5.04 14.66
C SER A 196 -12.79 6.38 14.98
N LYS A 197 -12.50 6.93 16.16
CA LYS A 197 -13.07 8.21 16.60
C LYS A 197 -12.70 9.35 15.66
N ALA A 198 -11.47 9.38 15.16
CA ALA A 198 -11.03 10.40 14.22
C ALA A 198 -11.81 10.35 12.90
N TRP A 199 -12.06 9.15 12.38
CA TRP A 199 -12.89 8.98 11.18
C TRP A 199 -14.34 9.43 11.42
N GLN A 200 -14.93 9.04 12.56
CA GLN A 200 -16.28 9.46 12.94
C GLN A 200 -16.38 10.99 13.10
N GLN A 201 -15.44 11.61 13.81
CA GLN A 201 -15.40 13.05 14.03
C GLN A 201 -15.25 13.83 12.72
N SER A 202 -14.36 13.38 11.83
CA SER A 202 -14.20 14.00 10.52
C SER A 202 -15.48 13.85 9.67
N THR A 203 -16.11 12.68 9.70
CA THR A 203 -17.40 12.43 9.02
C THR A 203 -18.51 13.34 9.55
N GLU A 204 -18.61 13.50 10.87
CA GLU A 204 -19.57 14.42 11.50
C GLU A 204 -19.28 15.89 11.16
N SER A 205 -18.02 16.30 11.19
CA SER A 205 -17.58 17.65 10.83
C SER A 205 -17.98 17.97 9.39
N LEU A 206 -17.68 17.06 8.44
CA LEU A 206 -18.10 17.22 7.05
C LEU A 206 -19.63 17.30 6.93
N ARG A 207 -20.37 16.42 7.62
CA ARG A 207 -21.85 16.44 7.62
C ARG A 207 -22.42 17.78 8.11
N ARG A 208 -21.81 18.39 9.13
CA ARG A 208 -22.21 19.69 9.69
C ARG A 208 -21.84 20.85 8.75
N ASN A 209 -20.66 20.79 8.13
CA ASN A 209 -20.12 21.87 7.32
C ASN A 209 -20.67 21.89 5.88
N LEU A 210 -21.18 20.77 5.38
CA LEU A 210 -21.81 20.71 4.06
C LEU A 210 -23.04 21.61 4.02
N ASN A 211 -22.94 22.68 3.24
CA ASN A 211 -24.02 23.62 3.05
C ASN A 211 -25.13 23.02 2.16
N PRO A 212 -26.35 23.57 2.16
CA PRO A 212 -27.46 23.02 1.37
C PRO A 212 -27.16 22.95 -0.14
N HIS A 213 -26.40 23.91 -0.68
CA HIS A 213 -26.02 23.94 -2.08
C HIS A 213 -25.04 22.80 -2.43
N GLU A 214 -24.08 22.49 -1.56
CA GLU A 214 -23.15 21.37 -1.74
C GLU A 214 -23.89 20.04 -1.68
N LYS A 215 -24.85 19.90 -0.76
CA LYS A 215 -25.71 18.71 -0.67
C LYS A 215 -26.53 18.53 -1.95
N GLU A 216 -27.10 19.60 -2.49
CA GLU A 216 -27.86 19.55 -3.74
C GLU A 216 -26.95 19.27 -4.95
N ASN A 217 -25.74 19.84 -4.99
CA ASN A 217 -24.77 19.51 -6.03
C ASN A 217 -24.42 18.02 -6.01
N ILE A 218 -24.14 17.46 -4.83
CA ILE A 218 -23.89 16.01 -4.69
C ILE A 218 -25.10 15.21 -5.18
N ARG A 219 -26.32 15.65 -4.88
CA ARG A 219 -27.57 15.06 -5.37
C ARG A 219 -27.67 15.04 -6.88
N CYS A 220 -27.51 16.20 -7.51
CA CYS A 220 -27.51 16.32 -8.96
C CYS A 220 -26.47 15.38 -9.60
N ARG A 221 -25.25 15.31 -9.05
CA ARG A 221 -24.21 14.41 -9.56
C ARG A 221 -24.56 12.93 -9.42
N VAL A 222 -25.17 12.52 -8.31
CA VAL A 222 -25.62 11.13 -8.13
C VAL A 222 -26.77 10.80 -9.07
N ASP A 223 -27.70 11.72 -9.29
CA ASP A 223 -28.81 11.50 -10.23
C ASP A 223 -28.33 11.49 -11.69
N GLU A 224 -27.33 12.30 -12.06
CA GLU A 224 -26.60 12.21 -13.33
C GLU A 224 -25.95 10.82 -13.51
N MET A 225 -25.31 10.30 -12.47
CA MET A 225 -24.68 8.96 -12.50
C MET A 225 -25.72 7.86 -12.72
N LYS A 226 -26.91 7.94 -12.09
CA LYS A 226 -28.01 6.99 -12.31
C LYS A 226 -28.61 7.09 -13.71
N ALA A 227 -28.73 8.30 -14.25
CA ALA A 227 -29.30 8.54 -15.58
C ALA A 227 -28.35 8.12 -16.72
N THR A 228 -27.05 8.02 -16.43
CA THR A 228 -26.04 7.61 -17.41
C THR A 228 -26.22 6.12 -17.74
N ARG A 229 -26.77 5.82 -18.93
CA ARG A 229 -26.82 4.45 -19.46
C ARG A 229 -25.40 3.93 -19.63
N MET A 230 -25.13 2.73 -19.10
CA MET A 230 -23.83 2.04 -19.21
C MET A 230 -23.66 1.35 -20.57
N GLU A 231 -24.03 2.06 -21.63
CA GLU A 231 -24.03 1.61 -23.02
C GLU A 231 -23.09 2.53 -23.83
N GLY A 232 -22.24 1.96 -24.67
CA GLY A 232 -21.28 2.71 -25.49
C GLY A 232 -19.93 2.99 -24.83
N GLY A 233 -19.03 3.68 -25.54
CA GLY A 233 -17.63 3.85 -25.12
C GLY A 233 -17.38 4.96 -24.09
N ASN A 234 -18.31 5.90 -23.89
CA ASN A 234 -18.07 7.16 -23.13
C ASN A 234 -18.82 7.26 -21.79
N TRP A 235 -19.58 6.23 -21.38
CA TRP A 235 -20.35 6.29 -20.14
C TRP A 235 -19.43 6.43 -18.91
N TRP A 236 -18.27 5.75 -18.94
CA TRP A 236 -17.32 5.77 -17.84
C TRP A 236 -16.74 7.17 -17.62
N ASP A 237 -16.43 7.90 -18.70
CA ASP A 237 -15.90 9.26 -18.60
C ASP A 237 -16.91 10.21 -17.94
N LYS A 238 -18.19 10.06 -18.29
CA LYS A 238 -19.29 10.81 -17.65
C LYS A 238 -19.44 10.44 -16.18
N TRP A 239 -19.48 9.14 -15.90
CA TRP A 239 -19.67 8.61 -14.55
C TRP A 239 -18.52 8.99 -13.61
N SER A 240 -17.28 8.81 -14.05
CA SER A 240 -16.08 9.17 -13.30
C SER A 240 -15.94 10.67 -13.10
N GLY A 241 -16.41 11.48 -14.07
CA GLY A 241 -16.51 12.93 -13.92
C GLY A 241 -17.45 13.35 -12.78
N SER A 242 -18.65 12.78 -12.71
CA SER A 242 -19.59 13.05 -11.62
C SER A 242 -19.08 12.55 -10.27
N LEU A 243 -18.44 11.37 -10.22
CA LEU A 243 -17.79 10.88 -9.00
C LEU A 243 -16.66 11.81 -8.54
N ALA A 244 -15.80 12.25 -9.46
CA ALA A 244 -14.71 13.17 -9.14
C ALA A 244 -15.25 14.51 -8.62
N ALA A 245 -16.37 15.00 -9.16
CA ALA A 245 -17.03 16.20 -8.66
C ALA A 245 -17.57 16.01 -7.22
N ILE A 246 -18.19 14.87 -6.92
CA ILE A 246 -18.63 14.54 -5.55
C ILE A 246 -17.43 14.51 -4.62
N LEU A 247 -16.38 13.76 -4.97
CA LEU A 247 -15.15 13.69 -4.17
C LEU A 247 -14.50 15.06 -4.00
N GLY A 248 -14.55 15.93 -5.01
CA GLY A 248 -14.06 17.30 -4.95
C GLY A 248 -14.82 18.17 -3.96
N ILE A 249 -16.15 18.05 -3.89
CA ILE A 249 -16.98 18.75 -2.88
C ILE A 249 -16.62 18.24 -1.47
N LEU A 250 -16.48 16.93 -1.31
CA LEU A 250 -16.12 16.34 -0.01
C LEU A 250 -14.69 16.71 0.42
N ALA A 251 -13.75 16.81 -0.54
CA ALA A 251 -12.38 17.29 -0.33
C ALA A 251 -12.34 18.77 0.05
N GLY A 252 -13.15 19.60 -0.61
CA GLY A 252 -13.23 21.03 -0.33
C GLY A 252 -13.84 21.32 1.04
N GLY A 253 -14.80 20.50 1.47
CA GLY A 253 -15.45 20.62 2.78
C GLY A 253 -14.66 20.03 3.95
N SER A 254 -13.62 19.22 3.72
CA SER A 254 -12.88 18.55 4.80
C SER A 254 -11.51 17.99 4.41
N LYS A 255 -10.61 17.85 5.38
CA LYS A 255 -9.33 17.09 5.25
C LYS A 255 -9.52 15.58 4.97
N LEU A 256 -10.76 15.10 4.79
CA LEU A 256 -11.09 13.69 4.67
C LEU A 256 -10.56 13.04 3.41
N VAL A 257 -10.33 13.76 2.30
CA VAL A 257 -9.86 13.09 1.07
C VAL A 257 -8.43 12.58 1.19
N ALA A 258 -7.59 13.16 2.05
CA ALA A 258 -6.29 12.56 2.35
C ALA A 258 -6.45 11.23 3.12
N GLN A 259 -7.39 11.17 4.08
CA GLN A 259 -7.68 9.97 4.88
C GLN A 259 -8.47 8.90 4.11
N ALA A 260 -9.41 9.31 3.25
CA ALA A 260 -10.19 8.42 2.40
C ALA A 260 -9.35 7.89 1.24
N SER A 261 -8.53 8.73 0.59
CA SER A 261 -7.57 8.25 -0.43
C SER A 261 -6.52 7.33 0.17
N ALA A 262 -6.13 7.55 1.44
CA ALA A 262 -5.31 6.62 2.20
C ALA A 262 -5.99 5.26 2.40
N ALA A 263 -7.26 5.26 2.83
CA ALA A 263 -8.04 4.06 3.11
C ALA A 263 -8.46 3.27 1.84
N VAL A 264 -8.67 3.96 0.73
CA VAL A 264 -9.29 3.44 -0.50
C VAL A 264 -8.27 3.13 -1.59
N GLY A 265 -7.10 3.78 -1.58
CA GLY A 265 -6.12 3.66 -2.65
C GLY A 265 -4.84 2.90 -2.30
N GLY A 266 -4.54 2.64 -1.02
CA GLY A 266 -3.15 2.39 -0.63
C GLY A 266 -2.33 3.65 -0.89
N THR A 267 -2.50 4.64 0.01
CA THR A 267 -1.93 6.00 0.00
C THR A 267 -1.07 6.46 -1.19
N LEU A 268 -1.56 7.47 -1.91
CA LEU A 268 -0.72 8.50 -2.53
C LEU A 268 -0.92 9.82 -1.76
N VAL A 269 -0.14 9.99 -0.68
CA VAL A 269 0.12 11.31 -0.08
C VAL A 269 1.49 11.73 -0.58
N GLU A 270 1.50 12.72 -1.47
CA GLU A 270 2.67 13.24 -2.16
C GLU A 270 3.58 13.99 -1.17
N PHE A 271 4.75 13.42 -0.84
CA PHE A 271 5.85 14.18 -0.24
C PHE A 271 6.90 14.43 -1.31
N ASN A 272 7.18 15.72 -1.57
CA ASN A 272 8.25 16.16 -2.44
C ASN A 272 9.60 15.60 -1.97
N CYS A 273 10.12 14.59 -2.68
CA CYS A 273 11.53 14.25 -2.66
C CYS A 273 12.13 14.65 -4.01
N GLY A 274 13.05 15.61 -4.00
CA GLY A 274 13.74 16.09 -5.19
C GLY A 274 14.27 14.92 -6.02
N LEU A 275 13.90 14.94 -7.32
CA LEU A 275 14.19 14.03 -8.44
C LEU A 275 13.17 12.95 -8.79
N PHE A 276 12.14 12.65 -7.97
CA PHE A 276 11.00 11.85 -8.42
C PHE A 276 9.67 12.47 -7.96
N SER A 277 9.02 13.20 -8.87
CA SER A 277 7.64 13.66 -8.73
C SER A 277 6.75 12.64 -9.44
N LEU A 278 6.17 11.72 -8.67
CA LEU A 278 5.06 10.92 -9.17
C LEU A 278 3.78 11.72 -8.92
N LYS A 279 3.45 12.57 -9.89
CA LYS A 279 2.16 13.26 -9.93
C LYS A 279 1.04 12.23 -9.90
N VAL A 280 0.05 12.43 -9.03
CA VAL A 280 -1.28 11.86 -9.26
C VAL A 280 -1.77 12.44 -10.57
N ALA A 281 -1.65 11.66 -11.64
CA ALA A 281 -2.17 11.99 -12.93
C ALA A 281 -3.70 12.04 -12.84
N LYS A 282 -4.22 13.27 -12.73
CA LYS A 282 -5.31 13.70 -13.60
C LYS A 282 -4.92 13.19 -15.00
N ALA A 283 -5.77 12.38 -15.63
CA ALA A 283 -5.53 11.77 -16.93
C ALA A 283 -4.68 12.65 -17.87
N SER A 284 -3.38 12.37 -17.94
CA SER A 284 -2.51 12.77 -19.03
C SER A 284 -1.32 11.82 -19.01
N ALA A 285 -1.14 11.14 -20.14
CA ALA A 285 -0.16 10.11 -20.39
C ALA A 285 1.28 10.47 -19.95
N GLY A 286 2.00 9.43 -19.54
CA GLY A 286 3.45 9.41 -19.29
C GLY A 286 3.80 8.06 -18.68
N ILE A 287 3.78 6.96 -19.43
CA ILE A 287 4.88 6.50 -20.29
C ILE A 287 6.22 6.49 -19.54
N SER A 288 6.63 5.33 -19.03
CA SER A 288 8.04 4.92 -19.05
C SER A 288 8.20 3.78 -20.05
N GLY A 289 8.23 4.15 -21.32
CA GLY A 289 8.48 3.29 -22.46
C GLY A 289 8.74 4.19 -23.65
N ILE A 290 9.96 4.13 -24.20
CA ILE A 290 10.39 4.91 -25.36
C ILE A 290 9.29 4.90 -26.43
N ALA A 291 8.76 6.08 -26.73
CA ALA A 291 7.78 6.27 -27.78
C ALA A 291 8.49 6.19 -29.14
N THR A 292 8.35 5.08 -29.85
CA THR A 292 8.39 5.08 -31.31
C THR A 292 6.97 5.30 -31.82
N ALA A 293 6.83 6.30 -32.67
CA ALA A 293 5.56 6.84 -33.14
C ALA A 293 4.84 5.88 -34.10
N ALA A 294 3.71 5.30 -33.66
CA ALA A 294 2.56 4.95 -34.49
C ALA A 294 1.40 4.40 -33.63
N GLY A 295 0.36 5.23 -33.44
CA GLY A 295 -1.03 4.75 -33.30
C GLY A 295 -1.58 4.44 -31.89
N PRO A 296 -2.85 4.81 -31.59
CA PRO A 296 -3.44 4.77 -30.25
C PRO A 296 -4.40 3.59 -30.02
N VAL A 297 -4.91 3.50 -28.78
CA VAL A 297 -6.02 2.66 -28.28
C VAL A 297 -5.58 1.30 -27.71
N VAL A 298 -5.77 1.10 -26.39
CA VAL A 298 -6.13 -0.16 -25.68
C VAL A 298 -5.88 -0.09 -24.15
N LEU A 299 -5.15 0.90 -23.62
CA LEU A 299 -4.84 0.95 -22.17
C LEU A 299 -5.89 1.58 -21.25
N ILE A 300 -7.10 1.86 -21.74
CA ILE A 300 -8.22 2.35 -20.88
C ILE A 300 -8.89 1.18 -20.12
N GLY A 301 -8.79 -0.06 -20.62
CA GLY A 301 -9.45 -1.22 -20.00
C GLY A 301 -8.82 -1.70 -18.69
N VAL A 302 -7.49 -1.73 -18.61
CA VAL A 302 -6.77 -2.36 -17.47
C VAL A 302 -6.72 -1.42 -16.26
N GLY A 303 -6.50 -0.12 -16.48
CA GLY A 303 -6.43 0.87 -15.39
C GLY A 303 -7.79 1.16 -14.74
N VAL A 304 -8.86 1.18 -15.52
CA VAL A 304 -10.23 1.38 -15.02
C VAL A 304 -10.71 0.17 -14.24
N ALA A 305 -10.48 -1.05 -14.76
CA ALA A 305 -10.79 -2.28 -14.03
C ALA A 305 -10.02 -2.34 -12.70
N ALA A 306 -8.72 -2.05 -12.72
CA ALA A 306 -7.90 -1.95 -11.51
C ALA A 306 -8.50 -0.97 -10.48
N ALA A 307 -8.76 0.29 -10.85
CA ALA A 307 -9.31 1.28 -9.94
C ALA A 307 -10.67 0.86 -9.35
N ILE A 308 -11.51 0.18 -10.14
CA ILE A 308 -12.78 -0.36 -9.67
C ILE A 308 -12.58 -1.48 -8.64
N TYR A 309 -11.63 -2.39 -8.86
CA TYR A 309 -11.37 -3.49 -7.91
C TYR A 309 -10.67 -3.02 -6.63
N PHE A 310 -9.88 -1.95 -6.72
CA PHE A 310 -9.03 -1.51 -5.61
C PHE A 310 -9.73 -0.59 -4.61
N ILE A 311 -10.86 0.01 -4.98
CA ILE A 311 -11.66 0.84 -4.08
C ILE A 311 -12.64 -0.06 -3.30
N PRO A 312 -12.61 -0.10 -1.95
CA PRO A 312 -13.62 -0.78 -1.15
C PRO A 312 -14.95 0.00 -1.20
N TRP A 313 -15.66 -0.11 -2.32
CA TRP A 313 -16.88 0.65 -2.63
C TRP A 313 -17.97 0.51 -1.58
N GLU A 314 -18.15 -0.68 -1.01
CA GLU A 314 -19.12 -0.92 0.05
C GLU A 314 -18.83 -0.04 1.28
N GLY A 315 -17.57 0.00 1.73
CA GLY A 315 -17.14 0.85 2.84
C GLY A 315 -17.23 2.34 2.51
N LEU A 316 -16.87 2.73 1.28
CA LEU A 316 -16.99 4.11 0.81
C LEU A 316 -18.45 4.58 0.77
N PHE A 317 -19.37 3.74 0.26
CA PHE A 317 -20.79 4.08 0.17
C PHE A 317 -21.49 4.05 1.52
N GLU A 318 -21.15 3.11 2.40
CA GLU A 318 -21.64 3.12 3.78
C GLU A 318 -21.21 4.41 4.50
N TRP A 319 -19.95 4.83 4.30
CA TRP A 319 -19.44 6.10 4.84
C TRP A 319 -20.19 7.31 4.26
N LEU A 320 -20.37 7.38 2.94
CA LEU A 320 -21.16 8.45 2.29
C LEU A 320 -22.59 8.50 2.82
N GLY A 321 -23.18 7.34 3.12
CA GLY A 321 -24.48 7.22 3.75
C GLY A 321 -24.60 7.90 5.10
N LYS A 322 -23.54 7.88 5.89
CA LYS A 322 -23.49 8.54 7.21
C LYS A 322 -23.49 10.06 7.09
N ILE A 323 -22.94 10.59 5.99
CA ILE A 323 -22.91 12.02 5.69
C ILE A 323 -24.27 12.50 5.19
N VAL A 324 -24.89 11.73 4.28
CA VAL A 324 -26.16 12.09 3.66
C VAL A 324 -27.06 10.86 3.58
N SER A 325 -28.18 10.89 4.30
CA SER A 325 -29.04 9.71 4.49
C SER A 325 -29.69 9.17 3.21
N TRP A 326 -29.82 9.98 2.15
CA TRP A 326 -30.39 9.55 0.87
C TRP A 326 -29.35 8.95 -0.11
N LEU A 327 -28.05 9.13 0.16
CA LEU A 327 -26.97 8.60 -0.68
C LEU A 327 -26.90 7.07 -0.76
N PRO A 328 -27.14 6.28 0.31
CA PRO A 328 -27.04 4.82 0.24
C PRO A 328 -27.96 4.22 -0.81
N GLY A 329 -29.21 4.70 -0.87
CA GLY A 329 -30.16 4.25 -1.89
C GLY A 329 -29.66 4.58 -3.30
N GLY A 330 -29.10 5.77 -3.49
CA GLY A 330 -28.57 6.18 -4.77
C GLY A 330 -27.35 5.37 -5.22
N PHE A 331 -26.39 5.16 -4.33
CA PHE A 331 -25.19 4.38 -4.64
C PHE A 331 -25.45 2.89 -4.74
N ALA A 332 -26.38 2.33 -3.95
CA ALA A 332 -26.79 0.94 -4.12
C ALA A 332 -27.33 0.70 -5.53
N THR A 333 -28.20 1.58 -6.04
CA THR A 333 -28.67 1.49 -7.43
C THR A 333 -27.53 1.57 -8.44
N ILE A 334 -26.62 2.54 -8.28
CA ILE A 334 -25.45 2.68 -9.16
C ILE A 334 -24.56 1.44 -9.13
N TRP A 335 -24.35 0.86 -7.94
CA TRP A 335 -23.54 -0.34 -7.75
C TRP A 335 -24.18 -1.57 -8.37
N GLU A 336 -25.50 -1.74 -8.27
CA GLU A 336 -26.21 -2.82 -8.97
C GLU A 336 -26.15 -2.68 -10.49
N MET A 337 -26.29 -1.46 -11.01
CA MET A 337 -26.10 -1.19 -12.45
C MET A 337 -24.68 -1.58 -12.88
N PHE A 338 -23.69 -1.20 -12.08
CA PHE A 338 -22.29 -1.49 -12.33
C PHE A 338 -21.98 -3.00 -12.29
N LYS A 339 -22.48 -3.71 -11.28
CA LYS A 339 -22.36 -5.17 -11.19
C LYS A 339 -23.03 -5.87 -12.37
N SER A 340 -24.23 -5.43 -12.76
CA SER A 340 -24.96 -5.98 -13.90
C SER A 340 -24.18 -5.80 -15.20
N TRP A 341 -23.59 -4.62 -15.41
CA TRP A 341 -22.70 -4.35 -16.54
C TRP A 341 -21.47 -5.27 -16.56
N LEU A 342 -20.83 -5.50 -15.40
CA LEU A 342 -19.68 -6.41 -15.28
C LEU A 342 -20.05 -7.85 -15.64
N VAL A 343 -21.23 -8.32 -15.21
CA VAL A 343 -21.71 -9.67 -15.52
C VAL A 343 -21.97 -9.81 -17.02
N ASN A 344 -22.66 -8.83 -17.63
CA ASN A 344 -22.95 -8.84 -19.06
C ASN A 344 -21.68 -8.84 -19.92
N ARG A 345 -20.64 -8.11 -19.52
CA ARG A 345 -19.36 -8.11 -20.24
C ARG A 345 -18.65 -9.46 -20.30
N ARG A 346 -18.80 -10.30 -19.26
CA ARG A 346 -18.23 -11.66 -19.29
C ARG A 346 -18.94 -12.58 -20.28
N SER A 347 -20.19 -12.27 -20.63
CA SER A 347 -20.97 -13.05 -21.58
C SER A 347 -20.69 -12.69 -23.05
N ASP A 348 -20.23 -11.46 -23.30
CA ASP A 348 -19.93 -10.95 -24.65
C ASP A 348 -18.50 -11.25 -25.11
N GLU A 349 -17.63 -11.86 -24.28
CA GLU A 349 -16.34 -12.37 -24.75
C GLU A 349 -16.59 -13.55 -25.71
N PRO A 350 -16.33 -13.38 -27.03
CA PRO A 350 -16.53 -14.47 -27.97
C PRO A 350 -15.62 -15.62 -27.57
N LYS A 351 -16.17 -16.84 -27.51
CA LYS A 351 -15.45 -18.11 -27.28
C LYS A 351 -14.50 -18.48 -28.44
N HIS A 352 -13.84 -17.49 -29.04
CA HIS A 352 -13.09 -17.62 -30.28
C HIS A 352 -11.74 -18.35 -30.13
N PHE A 353 -11.44 -18.93 -28.98
CA PHE A 353 -10.14 -19.56 -28.71
C PHE A 353 -10.09 -21.09 -28.83
N GLU A 354 -11.18 -21.77 -29.22
CA GLU A 354 -11.18 -23.24 -29.34
C GLU A 354 -11.15 -23.80 -30.78
N SER A 355 -11.15 -22.99 -31.84
CA SER A 355 -11.24 -23.50 -33.23
C SER A 355 -9.98 -23.25 -34.10
N THR A 356 -8.78 -23.32 -33.53
CA THR A 356 -7.52 -23.39 -34.32
C THR A 356 -6.54 -24.42 -33.76
N ARG A 357 -7.02 -25.65 -33.52
CA ARG A 357 -6.19 -26.85 -33.40
C ARG A 357 -6.91 -28.04 -34.03
N MET A 358 -6.98 -28.08 -35.36
CA MET A 358 -7.04 -29.33 -36.13
C MET A 358 -6.71 -29.03 -37.59
N SER A 359 -5.42 -28.96 -37.88
CA SER A 359 -4.84 -29.28 -39.19
C SER A 359 -3.34 -29.51 -38.98
N PHE A 360 -3.02 -30.74 -38.58
CA PHE A 360 -1.75 -31.41 -38.89
C PHE A 360 -2.06 -32.49 -39.91
#